data_AF-A0A7X7KWZ2-F1
#
_entry.id   AF-A0A7X7KWZ2-F1
#
_cell.length_a   1.000
_cell.length_b   1.000
_cell.length_c   1.000
_cell.angle_alpha   90.00
_cell.angle_beta   90.00
_cell.angle_gamma   90.00
#
_symmetry.space_group_name_H-M   'P 1'
#
loop_
_entity.id
_entity.type
_entity.pdbx_description
1 polymer ?
#
loop_
_entity_poly.entity_id
_entity_poly.type
_entity_poly.pdbx_seq_one_letter_code
_entity_poly.pdbx_strand_id
1 'polypeptide(L)' 'MARKVTLVSGQWADLPLKQLAPLVKDFGYDGLELAAW' A
#
# COMPACT_ATOMS: atom_id res chain seq x y z
N MET A 1 -7.24 13.03 16.36
CA MET A 1 -7.14 12.32 15.06
C MET A 1 -5.82 11.56 15.05
N ALA A 2 -5.82 10.25 14.81
CA ALA A 2 -4.57 9.54 14.55
C ALA A 2 -3.97 10.03 13.21
N ARG A 3 -2.64 10.04 13.10
CA ARG A 3 -1.99 10.35 11.81
C ARG A 3 -2.23 9.18 10.86
N LYS A 4 -2.54 9.49 9.59
CA LYS A 4 -2.67 8.47 8.55
C LYS A 4 -1.34 7.75 8.35
N VAL A 5 -1.37 6.44 8.21
CA VAL A 5 -0.20 5.59 7.92
C VAL A 5 -0.36 4.96 6.55
N THR A 6 0.64 5.18 5.70
CA THR A 6 0.65 4.74 4.29
C THR A 6 1.74 3.69 4.08
N LEU A 7 1.43 2.63 3.34
CA LEU A 7 2.43 1.64 2.92
C LEU A 7 3.07 2.10 1.60
N VAL A 8 4.40 2.03 1.48
CA VAL A 8 5.12 2.30 0.22
C VAL A 8 5.18 1.02 -0.61
N SER A 9 4.72 1.07 -1.87
CA SER A 9 4.56 -0.12 -2.71
C SER A 9 5.87 -0.72 -3.24
N GLY A 10 7.02 -0.08 -3.00
CA GLY A 10 8.31 -0.46 -3.59
C GLY A 10 8.76 -1.89 -3.25
N GLN A 11 8.50 -2.36 -2.03
CA GLN A 11 8.84 -3.74 -1.62
C GLN A 11 7.92 -4.79 -2.30
N TRP A 12 6.77 -4.38 -2.82
CA TRP A 12 5.73 -5.23 -3.38
C TRP A 12 5.59 -5.03 -4.90
N ALA A 13 6.68 -4.61 -5.56
CA ALA A 13 6.68 -4.27 -6.98
C ALA A 13 6.42 -5.48 -7.91
N ASP A 14 6.53 -6.69 -7.38
CA ASP A 14 6.16 -7.95 -8.04
C ASP A 14 4.65 -8.19 -8.10
N LEU A 15 3.85 -7.49 -7.28
CA LEU A 15 2.39 -7.62 -7.27
C LEU A 15 1.70 -6.52 -8.08
N PRO A 16 0.72 -6.87 -8.94
CA PRO A 16 -0.15 -5.88 -9.57
C PRO A 16 -0.92 -5.07 -8.53
N LEU A 17 -1.16 -3.78 -8.76
CA LEU A 17 -1.92 -2.91 -7.84
C LEU A 17 -3.29 -3.46 -7.48
N LYS A 18 -3.97 -4.13 -8.41
CA LYS A 18 -5.27 -4.76 -8.19
C LYS A 18 -5.22 -5.89 -7.15
N GLN A 19 -4.05 -6.52 -6.97
CA GLN A 19 -3.80 -7.54 -5.96
C GLN A 19 -3.27 -6.93 -4.66
N LEU A 20 -2.39 -5.91 -4.73
CA LEU A 20 -1.80 -5.28 -3.55
C LEU A 20 -2.80 -4.40 -2.76
N ALA A 21 -3.64 -3.61 -3.44
CA ALA A 21 -4.57 -2.68 -2.80
C ALA A 21 -5.52 -3.30 -1.75
N PRO A 22 -6.17 -4.46 -1.99
CA PRO A 22 -6.99 -5.10 -0.96
C PRO A 22 -6.16 -5.57 0.24
N LEU A 23 -4.95 -6.10 0.02
CA LEU A 23 -4.04 -6.53 1.10
C LEU A 23 -3.65 -5.34 2.00
N VAL A 24 -3.33 -4.19 1.42
CA VAL A 24 -2.97 -2.97 2.17
C VAL A 24 -4.08 -2.55 3.12
N LYS A 25 -5.34 -2.66 2.70
CA LYS A 25 -6.50 -2.39 3.55
C LYS A 25 -6.66 -3.45 4.65
N ASP A 26 -6.49 -4.73 4.33
CA ASP A 26 -6.60 -5.83 5.30
C ASP A 26 -5.49 -5.77 6.36
N PHE A 27 -4.30 -5.25 6.00
CA PHE A 27 -3.20 -4.97 6.93
C PHE A 27 -3.46 -3.76 7.85
N GLY A 28 -4.49 -2.96 7.57
CA GLY A 28 -4.88 -1.81 8.39
C GLY A 28 -4.18 -0.50 8.03
N TYR A 29 -3.58 -0.38 6.85
CA TYR A 29 -3.03 0.89 6.37
C TYR A 29 -4.15 1.80 5.83
N ASP A 30 -3.96 3.11 5.99
CA ASP A 30 -4.91 4.13 5.50
C ASP A 30 -4.73 4.43 4.02
N GLY A 31 -3.60 4.03 3.42
CA GLY A 31 -3.28 4.31 2.03
C GLY A 31 -2.09 3.53 1.49
N LEU A 32 -1.88 3.69 0.19
CA LEU A 32 -0.78 3.11 -0.57
C LEU A 32 -0.05 4.22 -1.34
N GLU A 33 1.26 4.35 -1.12
CA GLU A 33 2.15 5.23 -1.88
C GLU A 33 2.74 4.43 -3.04
N LEU A 34 2.50 4.91 -4.26
CA LEU A 34 2.93 4.24 -5.49
C LEU A 34 4.40 4.52 -5.74
N ALA A 35 5.25 3.52 -5.58
CA ALA A 35 6.62 3.56 -6.05
C ALA A 35 6.63 3.56 -7.60
N ALA A 36 7.39 4.47 -8.19
CA ALA A 36 7.65 4.54 -9.62
C ALA A 36 9.16 4.47 -9.81
N TRP A 37 9.66 3.27 -10.16
CA TRP A 37 11.05 3.07 -10.56
C TRP A 37 11.15 3.03 -12.08
#